data_AF-A0A6C0J7K2-F1
#
_entry.id   AF-A0A6C0J7K2-F1
#
_cell.length_a   1.000
_cell.length_b   1.000
_cell.length_c   1.000
_cell.angle_alpha   90.00
_cell.angle_beta   90.00
_cell.angle_gamma   90.00
#
_symmetry.space_group_name_H-M   'P 1'
#
loop_
_entity.id
_entity.type
_entity.pdbx_description
1 polymer ?
#
loop_
_entity_poly.entity_id
_entity_poly.type
_entity_poly.pdbx_seq_one_letter_code
_entity_poly.pdbx_strand_id
1 'polypeptide(L)'
;MVKRNKRIFKINKEWYKYYLKFIEDNPDKEWNWQGISSNPNITIEIINDNPDKPWNWSCISSNPNITWEIIKGNPDKHNPDKHWNWWFISRNPNITWKNIKDNPDKSWRWDWSCISSNPNITWEIIKANPDKPWVWEYISKNPNITWEIIRDNPDEDWDWCSISMNPNITWDIIHDNPDKPWGWYWISMNKNITMEIIKANPYKPWNWWNISINPNITWEIIRDNPNNSWHWSAISMNPNITMDIIRDNPDKRWDWGYMSMNPFTKEKELFINRKSREHMAAYKIQEWCLQIIVSPHYKIGRTMIDRKYKELFE
;
A
#
# COMPACT_ATOMS: atom_id res chain seq x y z
N MET A 1 20.64 16.46 -0.38
CA MET A 1 19.54 15.77 0.34
C MET A 1 19.73 15.70 1.86
N VAL A 2 20.92 15.33 2.37
CA VAL A 2 21.19 15.16 3.82
C VAL A 2 20.87 16.38 4.72
N LYS A 3 21.16 17.62 4.27
CA LYS A 3 20.84 18.85 5.04
C LYS A 3 19.35 19.16 5.15
N ARG A 4 18.54 18.74 4.16
CA ARG A 4 17.07 18.97 4.14
C ARG A 4 16.37 18.04 5.14
N ASN A 5 16.83 16.80 5.25
CA ASN A 5 16.30 15.81 6.20
C ASN A 5 16.60 16.17 7.66
N LYS A 6 17.80 16.72 7.97
CA LYS A 6 18.11 17.18 9.34
C LYS A 6 17.22 18.34 9.81
N ARG A 7 16.85 19.25 8.91
CA ARG A 7 15.97 20.39 9.23
C ARG A 7 14.52 19.94 9.48
N ILE A 8 14.03 19.00 8.67
CA ILE A 8 12.70 18.38 8.85
C ILE A 8 12.62 17.61 10.18
N PHE A 9 13.66 16.84 10.51
CA PHE A 9 13.72 16.12 11.79
C PHE A 9 13.64 17.04 13.01
N LYS A 10 14.36 18.18 12.99
CA LYS A 10 14.33 19.16 14.08
C LYS A 10 12.94 19.79 14.26
N ILE A 11 12.29 20.17 13.16
CA ILE A 11 10.93 20.73 13.18
C ILE A 11 9.93 19.71 13.71
N ASN A 12 10.04 18.44 13.30
CA ASN A 12 9.18 17.37 13.79
C ASN A 12 9.35 17.15 15.30
N LYS A 13 10.59 17.13 15.81
CA LYS A 13 10.83 17.00 17.26
C LYS A 13 10.25 18.17 18.05
N GLU A 14 10.37 19.40 17.55
CA GLU A 14 9.76 20.59 18.18
C GLU A 14 8.23 20.50 18.18
N TRP A 15 7.62 20.14 17.05
CA TRP A 15 6.17 19.92 16.95
C TRP A 15 5.65 18.90 17.97
N TYR A 16 6.32 17.76 18.13
CA TYR A 16 5.87 16.75 19.07
C TYR A 16 5.98 17.16 20.53
N LYS A 17 6.94 18.02 20.88
CA LYS A 17 6.96 18.63 22.22
C LYS A 17 5.72 19.47 22.46
N TYR A 18 5.34 20.31 21.49
CA TYR A 18 4.10 21.10 21.58
C TYR A 18 2.86 20.22 21.60
N TYR A 19 2.81 19.18 20.77
CA TYR A 19 1.67 18.28 20.66
C TYR A 19 1.46 17.42 21.91
N LEU A 20 2.53 16.86 22.49
CA LEU A 20 2.44 16.11 23.75
C LEU A 20 2.07 17.03 24.91
N LYS A 21 2.59 18.26 24.94
CA LYS A 21 2.15 19.26 25.93
C LYS A 21 0.66 19.59 25.78
N PHE A 22 0.17 19.74 24.55
CA PHE A 22 -1.26 19.94 24.28
C PHE A 22 -2.11 18.75 24.78
N ILE A 23 -1.63 17.52 24.63
CA ILE A 23 -2.27 16.32 25.19
C ILE A 23 -2.32 16.41 26.73
N GLU A 24 -1.21 16.78 27.37
CA GLU A 24 -1.12 16.94 28.83
C GLU A 24 -2.01 18.05 29.37
N ASP A 25 -2.10 19.17 28.66
CA ASP A 25 -2.94 20.32 29.03
C ASP A 25 -4.45 20.03 28.87
N ASN A 26 -4.81 18.89 28.28
CA ASN A 26 -6.21 18.46 28.04
C ASN A 26 -6.44 17.02 28.55
N PRO A 27 -6.31 16.77 29.87
CA PRO A 27 -6.36 15.42 30.45
C PRO A 27 -7.77 14.81 30.46
N ASP A 28 -8.81 15.62 30.25
CA ASP A 28 -10.22 15.21 30.17
C ASP A 28 -10.58 14.58 28.83
N LYS A 29 -9.66 14.58 27.85
CA LYS A 29 -9.88 14.01 26.52
C LYS A 29 -9.35 12.58 26.43
N GLU A 30 -10.14 11.72 25.79
CA GLU A 30 -9.73 10.37 25.45
C GLU A 30 -8.82 10.38 24.20
N TRP A 31 -7.52 10.49 24.43
CA TRP A 31 -6.54 10.50 23.35
C TRP A 31 -6.36 9.11 22.74
N ASN A 32 -6.52 9.00 21.42
CA ASN A 32 -6.28 7.75 20.70
C ASN A 32 -4.77 7.50 20.52
N TRP A 33 -4.18 6.81 21.49
CA TRP A 33 -2.75 6.47 21.47
C TRP A 33 -2.36 5.48 20.38
N GLN A 34 -3.28 4.66 19.87
CA GLN A 34 -3.01 3.82 18.71
C GLN A 34 -2.74 4.69 17.46
N GLY A 35 -3.59 5.69 17.22
CA GLY A 35 -3.43 6.64 16.11
C GLY A 35 -2.15 7.47 16.24
N ILE A 36 -1.86 7.96 17.46
CA ILE A 36 -0.63 8.72 17.74
C ILE A 36 0.60 7.84 17.50
N SER A 37 0.62 6.61 18.03
CA SER A 37 1.73 5.65 17.89
C SER A 37 1.95 5.18 16.45
N SER A 38 0.92 5.23 15.61
CA SER A 38 0.99 4.86 14.19
C SER A 38 1.58 5.98 13.32
N ASN A 39 1.82 7.17 13.87
CA ASN A 39 2.34 8.28 13.09
C ASN A 39 3.81 8.03 12.70
N PRO A 40 4.16 8.07 11.40
CA PRO A 40 5.52 7.75 10.93
C PRO A 40 6.60 8.71 11.44
N ASN A 41 6.21 9.90 11.92
CA ASN A 41 7.13 10.89 12.49
C ASN A 41 7.37 10.71 14.01
N ILE A 42 6.69 9.77 14.68
CA ILE A 42 7.04 9.37 16.05
C ILE A 42 8.35 8.59 16.02
N THR A 43 9.36 9.09 16.72
CA THR A 43 10.69 8.50 16.82
C THR A 43 10.90 7.85 18.18
N ILE A 44 11.88 6.95 18.28
CA ILE A 44 12.20 6.31 19.55
C ILE A 44 12.70 7.31 20.60
N GLU A 45 13.35 8.42 20.18
CA GLU A 45 13.72 9.49 21.10
C GLU A 45 12.50 10.18 21.70
N ILE A 46 11.43 10.40 20.93
CA ILE A 46 10.18 10.99 21.45
C ILE A 46 9.55 10.04 22.48
N ILE A 47 9.52 8.74 22.20
CA ILE A 47 9.00 7.71 23.10
C ILE A 47 9.82 7.65 24.39
N ASN A 48 11.15 7.69 24.29
CA ASN A 48 12.05 7.66 25.44
C ASN A 48 12.01 8.96 26.26
N ASP A 49 11.78 10.11 25.61
CA ASP A 49 11.58 11.40 26.29
C ASP A 49 10.22 11.45 27.04
N ASN A 50 9.28 10.53 26.73
CA ASN A 50 7.91 10.50 27.29
C ASN A 50 7.47 9.05 27.63
N PRO A 51 8.15 8.36 28.57
CA PRO A 51 7.98 6.93 28.80
C PRO A 51 6.69 6.55 29.55
N ASP A 52 6.03 7.52 30.18
CA ASP A 52 4.79 7.39 30.96
C ASP A 52 3.54 7.34 30.08
N LYS A 53 3.68 7.67 28.79
CA LYS A 53 2.54 7.67 27.86
C LYS A 53 2.21 6.24 27.41
N PRO A 54 0.93 5.91 27.19
CA PRO A 54 0.48 4.56 26.82
C PRO A 54 0.72 4.28 25.33
N TRP A 55 1.99 4.25 24.93
CA TRP A 55 2.42 3.97 23.57
C TRP A 55 1.98 2.58 23.10
N ASN A 56 1.41 2.50 21.90
CA ASN A 56 1.06 1.23 21.28
C ASN A 56 2.28 0.67 20.52
N TRP A 57 2.92 -0.33 21.09
CA TRP A 57 4.14 -0.92 20.53
C TRP A 57 3.92 -1.75 19.26
N SER A 58 2.71 -2.26 19.02
CA SER A 58 2.39 -2.89 17.73
C SER A 58 2.42 -1.86 16.60
N CYS A 59 1.80 -0.69 16.81
CA CYS A 59 1.87 0.43 15.87
C CYS A 59 3.30 0.93 15.66
N ILE A 60 4.08 1.06 16.74
CA ILE A 60 5.49 1.47 16.65
C ILE A 60 6.30 0.43 15.86
N SER A 61 6.12 -0.86 16.13
CA SER A 61 6.82 -1.95 15.42
C SER A 61 6.49 -1.98 13.93
N SER A 62 5.27 -1.57 13.55
CA SER A 62 4.82 -1.48 12.16
C SER A 62 5.36 -0.26 11.42
N ASN A 63 5.99 0.69 12.12
CA ASN A 63 6.46 1.92 11.51
C ASN A 63 7.62 1.63 10.52
N PRO A 64 7.53 2.09 9.27
CA PRO A 64 8.52 1.81 8.22
C PRO A 64 9.88 2.47 8.46
N ASN A 65 10.03 3.31 9.49
CA ASN A 65 11.29 3.93 9.88
C ASN A 65 12.02 3.17 11.00
N ILE A 66 11.44 2.10 11.55
CA ILE A 66 12.13 1.25 12.53
C ILE A 66 13.25 0.48 11.84
N THR A 67 14.45 0.53 12.43
CA THR A 67 15.63 -0.23 11.98
C THR A 67 16.10 -1.18 13.09
N TRP A 68 16.98 -2.11 12.74
CA TRP A 68 17.58 -3.01 13.72
C TRP A 68 18.36 -2.27 14.81
N GLU A 69 19.04 -1.17 14.48
CA GLU A 69 19.80 -0.35 15.44
C GLU A 69 18.88 0.24 16.50
N ILE A 70 17.68 0.69 16.10
CA ILE A 70 16.66 1.20 17.03
C ILE A 70 16.20 0.08 17.97
N ILE A 71 15.90 -1.10 17.44
CA ILE A 71 15.46 -2.26 18.24
C ILE A 71 16.56 -2.68 19.22
N LYS A 72 17.81 -2.81 18.73
CA LYS A 72 18.96 -3.19 19.54
C LYS A 72 19.28 -2.16 20.64
N GLY A 73 19.13 -0.87 20.35
CA GLY A 73 19.32 0.22 21.30
C GLY A 73 18.20 0.35 22.34
N ASN A 74 17.06 -0.31 22.13
CA ASN A 74 15.86 -0.21 22.99
C ASN A 74 15.29 -1.61 23.27
N PRO A 75 16.03 -2.46 24.00
CA PRO A 75 15.59 -3.84 24.26
C PRO A 75 14.42 -3.90 25.24
N ASP A 76 13.57 -4.92 25.09
CA ASP A 76 12.39 -5.19 25.95
C ASP A 76 12.73 -5.40 27.45
N LYS A 77 14.01 -5.45 27.82
CA LYS A 77 14.52 -6.16 29.01
C LYS A 77 14.08 -5.58 30.37
N HIS A 78 13.48 -4.39 30.41
CA HIS A 78 13.15 -3.70 31.66
C HIS A 78 11.79 -2.99 31.69
N ASN A 79 10.89 -3.25 30.74
CA ASN A 79 9.56 -2.65 30.79
C ASN A 79 8.49 -3.63 30.28
N PRO A 80 7.58 -4.12 31.15
CA PRO A 80 6.50 -5.03 30.79
C PRO A 80 5.43 -4.41 29.87
N ASP A 81 5.52 -3.12 29.56
CA ASP A 81 4.67 -2.45 28.57
C ASP A 81 5.41 -2.17 27.24
N LYS A 82 6.74 -2.34 27.20
CA LYS A 82 7.55 -2.21 25.96
C LYS A 82 7.73 -3.57 25.31
N HIS A 83 6.86 -3.87 24.35
CA HIS A 83 6.92 -5.13 23.62
C HIS A 83 6.95 -4.89 22.13
N TRP A 84 8.16 -4.96 21.57
CA TRP A 84 8.35 -5.09 20.14
C TRP A 84 7.48 -6.22 19.60
N ASN A 85 6.60 -5.89 18.66
CA ASN A 85 5.79 -6.88 17.95
C ASN A 85 6.62 -7.45 16.80
N TRP A 86 7.13 -8.64 17.02
CA TRP A 86 8.07 -9.28 16.11
C TRP A 86 7.45 -9.73 14.79
N TRP A 87 6.13 -9.88 14.71
CA TRP A 87 5.44 -10.09 13.43
C TRP A 87 5.63 -8.88 12.52
N PHE A 88 5.37 -7.66 13.03
CA PHE A 88 5.59 -6.42 12.28
C PHE A 88 7.06 -6.17 11.97
N ILE A 89 7.97 -6.45 12.92
CA ILE A 89 9.41 -6.29 12.70
C ILE A 89 9.90 -7.24 11.61
N SER A 90 9.51 -8.52 11.65
CA SER A 90 9.93 -9.53 10.66
C SER A 90 9.48 -9.16 9.24
N ARG A 91 8.35 -8.46 9.12
CA ARG A 91 7.81 -7.95 7.86
C ARG A 91 8.42 -6.61 7.42
N ASN A 92 9.16 -5.93 8.29
CA ASN A 92 9.64 -4.58 8.02
C ASN A 92 10.76 -4.58 6.95
N PRO A 93 10.68 -3.74 5.90
CA PRO A 93 11.67 -3.70 4.82
C PRO A 93 13.04 -3.15 5.23
N ASN A 94 13.20 -2.59 6.44
CA ASN A 94 14.53 -2.21 6.95
C ASN A 94 15.22 -3.36 7.71
N ILE A 95 14.54 -4.48 7.95
CA ILE A 95 15.17 -5.66 8.53
C ILE A 95 15.80 -6.47 7.39
N THR A 96 17.11 -6.69 7.50
CA THR A 96 17.91 -7.42 6.52
C THR A 96 18.24 -8.81 7.03
N TRP A 97 18.61 -9.72 6.12
CA TRP A 97 19.12 -11.04 6.49
C TRP A 97 20.32 -10.97 7.45
N LYS A 98 21.20 -9.97 7.28
CA LYS A 98 22.33 -9.76 8.20
C LYS A 98 21.85 -9.52 9.64
N ASN A 99 20.77 -8.76 9.83
CA ASN A 99 20.22 -8.52 11.17
C ASN A 99 19.75 -9.82 11.83
N ILE A 100 19.15 -10.72 11.06
CA ILE A 100 18.67 -12.02 11.54
C ILE A 100 19.87 -12.94 11.83
N LYS A 101 20.80 -13.07 10.88
CA LYS A 101 21.98 -13.93 10.97
C LYS A 101 22.92 -13.56 12.12
N ASP A 102 23.15 -12.26 12.33
CA ASP A 102 24.08 -11.76 13.35
C ASP A 102 23.47 -11.80 14.78
N ASN A 103 22.20 -12.19 14.94
CA ASN A 103 21.49 -12.23 16.24
C ASN A 103 20.76 -13.56 16.46
N PRO A 104 21.47 -14.70 16.46
CA PRO A 104 20.89 -16.03 16.59
C PRO A 104 20.23 -16.26 17.96
N ASP A 105 20.61 -15.50 18.98
CA ASP A 105 20.03 -15.53 20.34
C ASP A 105 18.55 -15.09 20.38
N LYS A 106 18.07 -14.46 19.30
CA LYS A 106 16.68 -13.98 19.15
C LYS A 106 15.89 -14.82 18.13
N SER A 107 16.40 -16.00 17.75
CA SER A 107 15.79 -16.90 16.76
C SER A 107 14.30 -17.18 17.00
N TRP A 108 13.91 -17.40 18.27
CA TRP A 108 12.54 -17.70 18.69
C TRP A 108 11.57 -16.53 18.57
N ARG A 109 12.07 -15.30 18.36
CA ARG A 109 11.24 -14.10 18.20
C ARG A 109 10.87 -13.85 16.75
N TRP A 110 11.70 -14.30 15.82
CA TRP A 110 11.51 -14.06 14.40
C TRP A 110 10.30 -14.84 13.85
N ASP A 111 9.42 -14.12 13.16
CA ASP A 111 8.30 -14.72 12.45
C ASP A 111 8.78 -15.16 11.06
N TRP A 112 8.97 -16.46 10.88
CA TRP A 112 9.54 -17.01 9.66
C TRP A 112 8.59 -16.97 8.46
N SER A 113 7.28 -16.90 8.68
CA SER A 113 6.32 -16.65 7.61
C SER A 113 6.53 -15.25 7.02
N CYS A 114 6.67 -14.25 7.89
CA CYS A 114 6.95 -12.87 7.49
C CYS A 114 8.32 -12.73 6.85
N ILE A 115 9.37 -13.35 7.40
CA ILE A 115 10.72 -13.34 6.82
C ILE A 115 10.72 -14.01 5.45
N SER A 116 10.08 -15.17 5.29
CA SER A 116 10.01 -15.90 4.01
C SER A 116 9.35 -15.07 2.91
N SER A 117 8.37 -14.23 3.26
CA SER A 117 7.73 -13.28 2.34
C SER A 117 8.45 -11.93 2.19
N ASN A 118 9.52 -11.68 2.93
CA ASN A 118 10.16 -10.38 2.99
C ASN A 118 10.96 -10.14 1.68
N PRO A 119 10.78 -8.98 1.01
CA PRO A 119 11.47 -8.68 -0.25
C PRO A 119 12.99 -8.49 -0.12
N ASN A 120 13.56 -8.47 1.09
CA ASN A 120 15.00 -8.49 1.30
C ASN A 120 15.59 -9.91 1.39
N ILE A 121 14.76 -10.95 1.43
CA ILE A 121 15.20 -12.34 1.35
C ILE A 121 15.25 -12.74 -0.12
N THR A 122 16.46 -13.08 -0.59
CA THR A 122 16.70 -13.54 -1.95
C THR A 122 16.84 -15.06 -1.98
N TRP A 123 16.76 -15.64 -3.18
CA TRP A 123 16.96 -17.07 -3.37
C TRP A 123 18.36 -17.53 -2.89
N GLU A 124 19.40 -16.75 -3.12
CA GLU A 124 20.77 -17.06 -2.67
C GLU A 124 20.86 -17.16 -1.14
N ILE A 125 20.09 -16.34 -0.43
CA ILE A 125 20.01 -16.40 1.04
C ILE A 125 19.35 -17.71 1.48
N ILE A 126 18.24 -18.08 0.86
CA ILE A 126 17.52 -19.33 1.17
C ILE A 126 18.43 -20.53 0.91
N LYS A 127 19.01 -20.60 -0.30
CA LYS A 127 19.92 -21.68 -0.73
C LYS A 127 21.15 -21.81 0.15
N ALA A 128 21.72 -20.70 0.63
CA ALA A 128 22.90 -20.72 1.50
C ALA A 128 22.59 -21.07 2.97
N ASN A 129 21.32 -21.11 3.36
CA ASN A 129 20.89 -21.35 4.75
C ASN A 129 19.69 -22.31 4.80
N PRO A 130 19.82 -23.54 4.28
CA PRO A 130 18.70 -24.49 4.17
C PRO A 130 18.22 -25.02 5.53
N ASP A 131 19.02 -24.88 6.58
CA ASP A 131 18.70 -25.31 7.96
C ASP A 131 17.69 -24.39 8.67
N LYS A 132 17.33 -23.26 8.05
CA LYS A 132 16.41 -22.30 8.63
C LYS A 132 14.95 -22.73 8.39
N PRO A 133 14.03 -22.39 9.30
CA PRO A 133 12.62 -22.79 9.20
C PRO A 133 11.86 -21.92 8.19
N TRP A 134 12.34 -21.95 6.95
CA TRP A 134 11.71 -21.32 5.80
C TRP A 134 10.28 -21.85 5.62
N VAL A 135 9.36 -20.95 5.27
CA VAL A 135 7.97 -21.31 5.02
C VAL A 135 7.71 -21.20 3.53
N TRP A 136 7.70 -22.34 2.85
CA TRP A 136 7.69 -22.44 1.39
C TRP A 136 6.47 -21.80 0.71
N GLU A 137 5.30 -21.81 1.35
CA GLU A 137 4.13 -21.05 0.87
C GLU A 137 4.47 -19.56 0.68
N TYR A 138 5.17 -18.96 1.66
CA TYR A 138 5.53 -17.54 1.62
C TYR A 138 6.72 -17.25 0.72
N ILE A 139 7.66 -18.19 0.57
CA ILE A 139 8.73 -18.12 -0.43
C ILE A 139 8.12 -18.15 -1.84
N SER A 140 7.20 -19.07 -2.10
CA SER A 140 6.59 -19.30 -3.41
C SER A 140 5.87 -18.06 -3.98
N LYS A 141 5.25 -17.26 -3.11
CA LYS A 141 4.63 -15.96 -3.49
C LYS A 141 5.56 -14.75 -3.36
N ASN A 142 6.82 -14.94 -2.95
CA ASN A 142 7.76 -13.83 -2.79
C ASN A 142 8.14 -13.27 -4.18
N PRO A 143 8.06 -11.94 -4.40
CA PRO A 143 8.34 -11.32 -5.69
C PRO A 143 9.80 -11.46 -6.16
N ASN A 144 10.72 -11.91 -5.31
CA ASN A 144 12.09 -12.23 -5.71
C ASN A 144 12.26 -13.65 -6.25
N ILE A 145 11.27 -14.52 -6.10
CA ILE A 145 11.28 -15.85 -6.71
C ILE A 145 10.76 -15.72 -8.14
N THR A 146 11.64 -16.00 -9.09
CA THR A 146 11.32 -16.00 -10.52
C THR A 146 11.02 -17.41 -11.01
N TRP A 147 10.46 -17.51 -12.21
CA TRP A 147 10.22 -18.82 -12.84
C TRP A 147 11.51 -19.59 -13.08
N GLU A 148 12.61 -18.92 -13.44
CA GLU A 148 13.92 -19.58 -13.63
C GLU A 148 14.39 -20.25 -12.34
N ILE A 149 14.22 -19.60 -11.18
CA ILE A 149 14.55 -20.19 -9.89
C ILE A 149 13.73 -21.46 -9.64
N ILE A 150 12.42 -21.43 -9.88
CA ILE A 150 11.55 -22.58 -9.68
C ILE A 150 11.93 -23.72 -10.63
N ARG A 151 12.16 -23.41 -11.91
CA ARG A 151 12.54 -24.38 -12.94
C ARG A 151 13.89 -25.04 -12.64
N ASP A 152 14.87 -24.25 -12.22
CA ASP A 152 16.25 -24.71 -12.01
C ASP A 152 16.41 -25.44 -10.65
N ASN A 153 15.40 -25.40 -9.77
CA ASN A 153 15.41 -26.07 -8.47
C ASN A 153 14.06 -26.81 -8.25
N PRO A 154 13.75 -27.84 -9.05
CA PRO A 154 12.43 -28.48 -9.09
C PRO A 154 12.10 -29.34 -7.87
N ASP A 155 13.12 -29.76 -7.11
CA ASP A 155 12.98 -30.69 -5.97
C ASP A 155 12.67 -29.99 -4.64
N GLU A 156 12.53 -28.67 -4.64
CA GLU A 156 12.15 -27.89 -3.48
C GLU A 156 10.64 -27.96 -3.21
N ASP A 157 10.22 -27.66 -1.98
CA ASP A 157 8.82 -27.80 -1.52
C ASP A 157 7.88 -26.68 -2.02
N TRP A 158 8.00 -26.30 -3.28
CA TRP A 158 7.23 -25.25 -3.92
C TRP A 158 5.71 -25.40 -3.73
N ASP A 159 5.06 -24.34 -3.22
CA ASP A 159 3.60 -24.28 -3.14
C ASP A 159 3.02 -23.69 -4.42
N TRP A 160 2.47 -24.55 -5.28
CA TRP A 160 1.97 -24.15 -6.59
C TRP A 160 0.77 -23.21 -6.56
N CYS A 161 -0.04 -23.25 -5.50
CA CYS A 161 -1.09 -22.25 -5.26
C CYS A 161 -0.50 -20.85 -5.11
N SER A 162 0.56 -20.72 -4.32
CA SER A 162 1.26 -19.46 -4.08
C SER A 162 2.10 -19.01 -5.26
N ILE A 163 2.73 -19.93 -6.00
CA ILE A 163 3.37 -19.63 -7.28
C ILE A 163 2.33 -19.05 -8.24
N SER A 164 1.14 -19.64 -8.35
CA SER A 164 0.07 -19.13 -9.21
C SER A 164 -0.40 -17.70 -8.88
N MET A 165 -0.23 -17.26 -7.62
CA MET A 165 -0.49 -15.87 -7.21
C MET A 165 0.68 -14.92 -7.49
N ASN A 166 1.88 -15.44 -7.77
CA ASN A 166 3.09 -14.64 -7.88
C ASN A 166 3.01 -13.73 -9.13
N PRO A 167 3.24 -12.41 -8.99
CA PRO A 167 3.13 -11.46 -10.10
C PRO A 167 4.14 -11.72 -11.22
N ASN A 168 5.22 -12.47 -10.97
CA ASN A 168 6.22 -12.83 -11.97
C ASN A 168 5.79 -14.01 -12.86
N ILE A 169 4.72 -14.73 -12.52
CA ILE A 169 4.19 -15.81 -13.35
C ILE A 169 3.30 -15.22 -14.44
N THR A 170 3.75 -15.35 -15.68
CA THR A 170 3.05 -14.90 -16.88
C THR A 170 2.21 -16.02 -17.48
N TRP A 171 1.32 -15.66 -18.41
CA TRP A 171 0.59 -16.65 -19.18
C TRP A 171 1.52 -17.56 -19.99
N ASP A 172 2.57 -17.01 -20.61
CA ASP A 172 3.51 -17.79 -21.43
C ASP A 172 4.19 -18.90 -20.59
N ILE A 173 4.57 -18.59 -19.34
CA ILE A 173 5.11 -19.59 -18.40
C ILE A 173 4.10 -20.72 -18.16
N ILE A 174 2.83 -20.38 -17.91
CA ILE A 174 1.77 -21.37 -17.66
C ILE A 174 1.50 -22.21 -18.91
N HIS A 175 1.47 -21.57 -20.07
CA HIS A 175 1.24 -22.18 -21.37
C HIS A 175 2.34 -23.19 -21.72
N ASP A 176 3.59 -22.80 -21.54
CA ASP A 176 4.77 -23.61 -21.90
C ASP A 176 5.05 -24.74 -20.90
N ASN A 177 4.43 -24.70 -19.71
CA ASN A 177 4.61 -25.70 -18.66
C ASN A 177 3.25 -26.24 -18.17
N PRO A 178 2.46 -26.87 -19.04
CA PRO A 178 1.08 -27.25 -18.75
C PRO A 178 0.95 -28.43 -17.77
N ASP A 179 2.04 -29.18 -17.55
CA ASP A 179 2.13 -30.33 -16.65
C ASP A 179 2.20 -29.95 -15.17
N LYS A 180 2.47 -28.67 -14.86
CA LYS A 180 2.56 -28.21 -13.48
C LYS A 180 1.19 -28.07 -12.82
N PRO A 181 1.07 -28.31 -11.50
CA PRO A 181 -0.20 -28.29 -10.79
C PRO A 181 -0.65 -26.85 -10.47
N TRP A 182 -0.84 -26.06 -11.53
CA TRP A 182 -1.24 -24.67 -11.48
C TRP A 182 -2.56 -24.46 -10.72
N GLY A 183 -2.56 -23.53 -9.78
CA GLY A 183 -3.74 -23.10 -9.03
C GLY A 183 -4.62 -22.16 -9.84
N TRP A 184 -5.54 -22.71 -10.66
CA TRP A 184 -6.40 -21.92 -11.56
C TRP A 184 -7.30 -20.91 -10.87
N TYR A 185 -7.68 -21.17 -9.61
CA TYR A 185 -8.34 -20.18 -8.76
C TYR A 185 -7.51 -18.88 -8.69
N TRP A 186 -6.21 -19.00 -8.38
CA TRP A 186 -5.30 -17.87 -8.21
C TRP A 186 -4.87 -17.25 -9.54
N ILE A 187 -4.63 -18.07 -10.57
CA ILE A 187 -4.32 -17.59 -11.93
C ILE A 187 -5.44 -16.68 -12.45
N SER A 188 -6.69 -17.05 -12.21
CA SER A 188 -7.86 -16.27 -12.64
C SER A 188 -7.92 -14.86 -12.03
N MET A 189 -7.26 -14.64 -10.88
CA MET A 189 -7.11 -13.31 -10.25
C MET A 189 -5.80 -12.60 -10.63
N ASN A 190 -4.90 -13.27 -11.35
CA ASN A 190 -3.61 -12.70 -11.70
C ASN A 190 -3.79 -11.55 -12.72
N LYS A 191 -3.08 -10.45 -12.51
CA LYS A 191 -3.15 -9.26 -13.37
C LYS A 191 -2.60 -9.53 -14.78
N ASN A 192 -1.78 -10.55 -14.96
CA ASN A 192 -1.22 -10.89 -16.26
C ASN A 192 -2.22 -11.65 -17.16
N ILE A 193 -3.39 -12.06 -16.65
CA ILE A 193 -4.41 -12.74 -17.45
C ILE A 193 -5.36 -11.72 -18.07
N THR A 194 -5.40 -11.69 -19.41
CA THR A 194 -6.28 -10.81 -20.19
C THR A 194 -7.47 -11.58 -20.77
N MET A 195 -8.48 -10.85 -21.25
CA MET A 195 -9.64 -11.46 -21.91
C MET A 195 -9.23 -12.14 -23.23
N GLU A 196 -8.23 -11.63 -23.94
CA GLU A 196 -7.68 -12.27 -25.15
C GLU A 196 -7.09 -13.64 -24.83
N ILE A 197 -6.35 -13.76 -23.73
CA ILE A 197 -5.79 -15.04 -23.26
C ILE A 197 -6.91 -16.04 -22.94
N ILE A 198 -7.94 -15.62 -22.21
CA ILE A 198 -9.07 -16.48 -21.85
C ILE A 198 -9.81 -16.95 -23.11
N LYS A 199 -10.05 -16.06 -24.08
CA LYS A 199 -10.70 -16.39 -25.36
C LYS A 199 -9.89 -17.37 -26.20
N ALA A 200 -8.57 -17.21 -26.24
CA ALA A 200 -7.68 -18.11 -26.98
C ALA A 200 -7.60 -19.50 -26.32
N ASN A 201 -7.95 -19.60 -25.03
CA ASN A 201 -7.79 -20.82 -24.23
C ASN A 201 -9.07 -21.19 -23.46
N PRO A 202 -10.20 -21.42 -24.15
CA PRO A 202 -11.52 -21.53 -23.51
C PRO A 202 -11.67 -22.82 -22.67
N TYR A 203 -10.87 -23.86 -22.95
CA TYR A 203 -10.95 -25.16 -22.28
C TYR A 203 -10.16 -25.24 -20.97
N LYS A 204 -9.42 -24.18 -20.61
CA LYS A 204 -8.73 -24.14 -19.33
C LYS A 204 -9.74 -23.91 -18.19
N PRO A 205 -9.49 -24.43 -16.98
CA PRO A 205 -10.44 -24.38 -15.87
C PRO A 205 -10.44 -23.01 -15.19
N TRP A 206 -10.73 -21.96 -15.97
CA TRP A 206 -10.89 -20.59 -15.52
C TRP A 206 -11.95 -20.47 -14.43
N ASN A 207 -11.61 -19.79 -13.34
CA ASN A 207 -12.55 -19.46 -12.29
C ASN A 207 -13.22 -18.12 -12.60
N TRP A 208 -14.46 -18.18 -13.10
CA TRP A 208 -15.21 -16.99 -13.52
C TRP A 208 -15.60 -16.05 -12.40
N TRP A 209 -15.73 -16.53 -11.16
CA TRP A 209 -15.91 -15.65 -9.99
C TRP A 209 -14.69 -14.74 -9.83
N ASN A 210 -13.50 -15.34 -9.84
CA ASN A 210 -12.22 -14.64 -9.70
C ASN A 210 -11.90 -13.73 -10.88
N ILE A 211 -12.22 -14.15 -12.11
CA ILE A 211 -12.12 -13.27 -13.28
C ILE A 211 -13.06 -12.06 -13.11
N SER A 212 -14.30 -12.30 -12.67
CA SER A 212 -15.30 -11.23 -12.54
C SER A 212 -14.92 -10.14 -11.51
N ILE A 213 -14.26 -10.51 -10.41
CA ILE A 213 -13.78 -9.55 -9.40
C ILE A 213 -12.39 -8.98 -9.73
N ASN A 214 -11.69 -9.53 -10.72
CA ASN A 214 -10.34 -9.11 -11.06
C ASN A 214 -10.30 -7.62 -11.49
N PRO A 215 -9.47 -6.77 -10.84
CA PRO A 215 -9.37 -5.35 -11.17
C PRO A 215 -8.91 -5.03 -12.59
N ASN A 216 -8.48 -6.01 -13.38
CA ASN A 216 -8.17 -5.82 -14.80
C ASN A 216 -9.37 -6.05 -15.72
N ILE A 217 -10.47 -6.60 -15.22
CA ILE A 217 -11.72 -6.65 -15.96
C ILE A 217 -12.42 -5.31 -15.82
N THR A 218 -12.56 -4.60 -16.95
CA THR A 218 -13.31 -3.35 -17.05
C THR A 218 -14.75 -3.61 -17.48
N TRP A 219 -15.59 -2.59 -17.34
CA TRP A 219 -16.96 -2.65 -17.84
C TRP A 219 -17.02 -2.87 -19.36
N GLU A 220 -16.12 -2.26 -20.13
CA GLU A 220 -16.03 -2.46 -21.58
C GLU A 220 -15.77 -3.93 -21.91
N ILE A 221 -14.86 -4.59 -21.19
CA ILE A 221 -14.59 -6.01 -21.37
C ILE A 221 -15.85 -6.85 -21.11
N ILE A 222 -16.62 -6.55 -20.05
CA ILE A 222 -17.85 -7.29 -19.74
C ILE A 222 -18.89 -7.06 -20.85
N ARG A 223 -19.10 -5.80 -21.24
CA ARG A 223 -20.07 -5.40 -22.27
C ARG A 223 -19.75 -6.03 -23.62
N ASP A 224 -18.49 -6.05 -24.01
CA ASP A 224 -18.04 -6.55 -25.32
C ASP A 224 -17.97 -8.10 -25.34
N ASN A 225 -18.18 -8.75 -24.19
CA ASN A 225 -18.17 -10.22 -24.04
C ASN A 225 -19.37 -10.75 -23.23
N PRO A 226 -20.62 -10.48 -23.68
CA PRO A 226 -21.81 -10.70 -22.85
C PRO A 226 -22.15 -12.17 -22.59
N ASN A 227 -21.64 -13.09 -23.43
CA ASN A 227 -21.98 -14.52 -23.38
C ASN A 227 -21.05 -15.34 -22.46
N ASN A 228 -20.06 -14.71 -21.84
CA ASN A 228 -19.20 -15.38 -20.87
C ASN A 228 -19.93 -15.69 -19.57
N SER A 229 -19.39 -16.60 -18.77
CA SER A 229 -19.98 -17.06 -17.49
C SER A 229 -19.79 -16.05 -16.34
N TRP A 230 -19.94 -14.76 -16.64
CA TRP A 230 -19.79 -13.66 -15.69
C TRP A 230 -20.60 -13.88 -14.41
N HIS A 231 -19.93 -13.70 -13.27
CA HIS A 231 -20.56 -13.83 -11.98
C HIS A 231 -20.96 -12.44 -11.46
N TRP A 232 -22.22 -12.06 -11.62
CA TRP A 232 -22.70 -10.69 -11.31
C TRP A 232 -22.45 -10.26 -9.87
N SER A 233 -22.55 -11.16 -8.88
CA SER A 233 -22.19 -10.83 -7.50
C SER A 233 -20.71 -10.44 -7.35
N ALA A 234 -19.81 -11.06 -8.10
CA ALA A 234 -18.38 -10.74 -8.09
C ALA A 234 -18.09 -9.46 -8.90
N ILE A 235 -18.80 -9.25 -10.02
CA ILE A 235 -18.75 -7.99 -10.77
C ILE A 235 -19.20 -6.82 -9.87
N SER A 236 -20.24 -7.01 -9.07
CA SER A 236 -20.71 -5.99 -8.10
C SER A 236 -19.62 -5.57 -7.10
N MET A 237 -18.65 -6.43 -6.80
CA MET A 237 -17.49 -6.10 -5.95
C MET A 237 -16.31 -5.50 -6.71
N ASN A 238 -16.33 -5.54 -8.05
CA ASN A 238 -15.19 -5.15 -8.86
C ASN A 238 -14.93 -3.64 -8.76
N PRO A 239 -13.70 -3.21 -8.41
CA PRO A 239 -13.38 -1.79 -8.17
C PRO A 239 -13.51 -0.87 -9.39
N ASN A 240 -13.64 -1.43 -10.60
CA ASN A 240 -13.85 -0.68 -11.84
C ASN A 240 -15.33 -0.37 -12.12
N ILE A 241 -16.26 -0.99 -11.41
CA ILE A 241 -17.69 -0.69 -11.56
C ILE A 241 -18.01 0.60 -10.81
N THR A 242 -18.58 1.57 -11.53
CA THR A 242 -18.96 2.88 -11.00
C THR A 242 -20.47 2.99 -10.85
N MET A 243 -20.92 3.98 -10.08
CA MET A 243 -22.36 4.25 -9.90
C MET A 243 -23.06 4.61 -11.21
N ASP A 244 -22.35 5.26 -12.14
CA ASP A 244 -22.86 5.60 -13.46
C ASP A 244 -23.09 4.33 -14.30
N ILE A 245 -22.13 3.38 -14.30
CA ILE A 245 -22.29 2.10 -14.99
C ILE A 245 -23.55 1.36 -14.49
N ILE A 246 -23.77 1.33 -13.19
CA ILE A 246 -24.93 0.65 -12.59
C ILE A 246 -26.24 1.34 -13.02
N ARG A 247 -26.27 2.68 -12.96
CA ARG A 247 -27.43 3.49 -13.33
C ARG A 247 -27.79 3.35 -14.81
N ASP A 248 -26.77 3.30 -15.67
CA ASP A 248 -26.93 3.19 -17.12
C ASP A 248 -27.30 1.77 -17.56
N ASN A 249 -27.12 0.77 -16.69
CA ASN A 249 -27.37 -0.64 -16.98
C ASN A 249 -28.24 -1.31 -15.90
N PRO A 250 -29.48 -0.82 -15.68
CA PRO A 250 -30.34 -1.29 -14.60
C PRO A 250 -30.90 -2.71 -14.81
N ASP A 251 -30.78 -3.25 -16.03
CA ASP A 251 -31.24 -4.59 -16.41
C ASP A 251 -30.32 -5.70 -15.90
N LYS A 252 -29.10 -5.37 -15.47
CA LYS A 252 -28.14 -6.37 -15.00
C LYS A 252 -28.46 -6.83 -13.59
N ARG A 253 -28.02 -8.05 -13.27
CA ARG A 253 -28.28 -8.72 -11.98
C ARG A 253 -27.33 -8.22 -10.89
N TRP A 254 -27.23 -6.91 -10.71
CA TRP A 254 -26.39 -6.30 -9.68
C TRP A 254 -26.76 -6.83 -8.30
N ASP A 255 -25.75 -7.24 -7.54
CA ASP A 255 -25.90 -7.71 -6.17
C ASP A 255 -25.59 -6.58 -5.19
N TRP A 256 -26.64 -6.00 -4.59
CA TRP A 256 -26.53 -4.86 -3.69
C TRP A 256 -25.79 -5.18 -2.39
N GLY A 257 -25.85 -6.43 -1.93
CA GLY A 257 -25.15 -6.88 -0.72
C GLY A 257 -23.64 -6.84 -0.94
N TYR A 258 -23.17 -7.47 -2.02
CA TYR A 258 -21.75 -7.44 -2.39
C TYR A 258 -21.28 -6.07 -2.86
N MET A 259 -22.15 -5.28 -3.49
CA MET A 259 -21.83 -3.92 -3.89
C MET A 259 -21.59 -2.98 -2.70
N SER A 260 -22.25 -3.22 -1.56
CA SER A 260 -21.96 -2.48 -0.33
C SER A 260 -20.52 -2.70 0.17
N MET A 261 -19.87 -3.78 -0.27
CA MET A 261 -18.47 -4.10 0.01
C MET A 261 -17.51 -3.56 -1.06
N ASN A 262 -18.03 -2.97 -2.15
CA ASN A 262 -17.20 -2.41 -3.22
C ASN A 262 -16.44 -1.18 -2.69
N PRO A 263 -15.10 -1.12 -2.85
CA PRO A 263 -14.32 0.03 -2.39
C PRO A 263 -14.54 1.30 -3.24
N PHE A 264 -15.29 1.20 -4.36
CA PHE A 264 -15.57 2.27 -5.32
C PHE A 264 -14.31 3.07 -5.69
N THR A 265 -13.20 2.35 -5.92
CA THR A 265 -11.89 2.96 -6.13
C THR A 265 -11.87 3.83 -7.39
N LYS A 266 -12.49 3.37 -8.48
CA LYS A 266 -12.57 4.15 -9.71
C LYS A 266 -13.45 5.39 -9.57
N GLU A 267 -14.58 5.27 -8.88
CA GLU A 267 -15.47 6.41 -8.57
C GLU A 267 -14.72 7.48 -7.76
N LYS A 268 -14.00 7.05 -6.71
CA LYS A 268 -13.19 7.95 -5.89
C LYS A 268 -12.11 8.66 -6.72
N GLU A 269 -11.44 7.94 -7.60
CA GLU A 269 -10.45 8.51 -8.52
C GLU A 269 -11.09 9.59 -9.43
N LEU A 270 -12.24 9.27 -10.06
CA LEU A 270 -12.98 10.20 -10.92
C LEU A 270 -13.42 11.46 -10.16
N PHE A 271 -13.91 11.29 -8.93
CA PHE A 271 -14.28 12.40 -8.05
C PHE A 271 -13.09 13.31 -7.73
N ILE A 272 -11.95 12.74 -7.34
CA ILE A 272 -10.71 13.48 -7.04
C ILE A 272 -10.24 14.23 -8.29
N ASN A 273 -10.21 13.56 -9.44
CA ASN A 273 -9.81 14.17 -10.71
C ASN A 273 -10.73 15.32 -11.13
N ARG A 274 -12.04 15.19 -10.89
CA ARG A 274 -13.00 16.30 -11.11
C ARG A 274 -12.69 17.48 -10.20
N LYS A 275 -12.53 17.27 -8.90
CA LYS A 275 -12.21 18.32 -7.93
C LYS A 275 -10.86 18.99 -8.20
N SER A 276 -9.85 18.22 -8.60
CA SER A 276 -8.54 18.76 -8.99
C SER A 276 -8.65 19.68 -10.21
N ARG A 277 -9.48 19.32 -11.21
CA ARG A 277 -9.73 20.17 -12.38
C ARG A 277 -10.47 21.46 -12.02
N GLU A 278 -11.50 21.36 -11.17
CA GLU A 278 -12.23 22.53 -10.64
C GLU A 278 -11.27 23.48 -9.90
N HIS A 279 -10.43 22.94 -9.02
CA HIS A 279 -9.43 23.72 -8.29
C HIS A 279 -8.42 24.39 -9.23
N MET A 280 -7.88 23.65 -10.21
CA MET A 280 -6.94 24.20 -11.18
C MET A 280 -7.56 25.29 -12.05
N ALA A 281 -8.83 25.15 -12.42
CA ALA A 281 -9.56 26.18 -13.16
C ALA A 281 -9.76 27.44 -12.29
N ALA A 282 -10.18 27.28 -11.03
CA ALA A 282 -10.32 28.39 -10.09
C ALA A 282 -8.98 29.10 -9.84
N TYR A 283 -7.90 28.34 -9.66
CA TYR A 283 -6.54 28.87 -9.51
C TYR A 283 -6.11 29.69 -10.73
N LYS A 284 -6.32 29.17 -11.95
CA LYS A 284 -6.02 29.91 -13.20
C LYS A 284 -6.82 31.21 -13.31
N ILE A 285 -8.10 31.19 -12.92
CA ILE A 285 -8.93 32.41 -12.89
C ILE A 285 -8.38 33.41 -11.87
N GLN A 286 -7.96 32.95 -10.68
CA GLN A 286 -7.36 33.81 -9.66
C GLN A 286 -6.06 34.44 -10.15
N GLU A 287 -5.16 33.67 -10.76
CA GLU A 287 -3.91 34.20 -11.35
C GLU A 287 -4.19 35.24 -12.43
N TRP A 288 -5.16 34.95 -13.31
CA TRP A 288 -5.56 35.90 -14.35
C TRP A 288 -6.13 37.20 -13.77
N CYS A 289 -7.00 37.11 -12.77
CA CYS A 289 -7.50 38.27 -12.03
C CYS A 289 -6.38 39.07 -11.36
N LEU A 290 -5.41 38.39 -10.72
CA LEU A 290 -4.26 39.03 -10.11
C LEU A 290 -3.42 39.78 -11.14
N GLN A 291 -3.11 39.17 -12.28
CA GLN A 291 -2.37 39.82 -13.38
C GLN A 291 -3.06 41.09 -13.87
N ILE A 292 -4.39 41.09 -13.93
CA ILE A 292 -5.18 42.27 -14.31
C ILE A 292 -5.11 43.36 -13.24
N ILE A 293 -5.24 43.00 -11.95
CA ILE A 293 -5.31 43.94 -10.83
C ILE A 293 -3.95 44.58 -10.51
N VAL A 294 -2.84 43.90 -10.78
CA VAL A 294 -1.48 44.44 -10.54
C VAL A 294 -0.87 45.14 -11.75
N SER A 295 -1.55 45.12 -12.90
CA SER A 295 -1.04 45.68 -14.15
C SER A 295 -1.59 47.08 -14.42
N PRO A 296 -0.72 48.08 -14.69
CA PRO A 296 -1.14 49.44 -15.02
C PRO A 296 -1.76 49.53 -16.43
N HIS A 297 -1.72 48.46 -17.22
CA HIS A 297 -2.34 48.44 -18.55
C HIS A 297 -3.88 48.35 -18.47
N TYR A 298 -4.43 47.80 -17.38
CA TYR A 298 -5.87 47.73 -17.16
C TYR A 298 -6.38 48.87 -16.27
N LYS A 299 -7.60 49.36 -16.54
CA LYS A 299 -8.21 50.46 -15.77
C LYS A 299 -8.28 50.15 -14.28
N ILE A 300 -8.73 48.94 -13.92
CA ILE A 300 -8.83 48.51 -12.52
C ILE A 300 -7.46 48.43 -11.83
N GLY A 301 -6.43 47.97 -12.54
CA GLY A 301 -5.08 47.90 -12.00
C GLY A 301 -4.48 49.28 -11.76
N ARG A 302 -4.67 50.24 -12.69
CA ARG A 302 -4.30 51.64 -12.47
C ARG A 302 -4.95 52.21 -11.21
N THR A 303 -6.26 52.05 -11.05
CA THR A 303 -6.98 52.55 -9.87
C THR A 303 -6.44 51.97 -8.56
N MET A 304 -6.09 50.68 -8.54
CA MET A 304 -5.54 50.03 -7.34
C MET A 304 -4.12 50.51 -7.03
N ILE A 305 -3.28 50.70 -8.06
CA ILE A 305 -1.93 51.24 -7.92
C ILE A 305 -1.98 52.70 -7.40
N ASP A 306 -2.82 53.54 -8.00
CA ASP A 306 -2.98 54.95 -7.63
C ASP A 306 -3.48 55.09 -6.18
N ARG A 307 -4.47 54.29 -5.78
CA ARG A 307 -4.96 54.28 -4.39
C ARG A 307 -3.83 53.94 -3.41
N LYS A 308 -3.03 52.92 -3.72
CA LYS A 308 -1.92 52.49 -2.85
C LYS A 308 -0.80 53.53 -2.79
N TYR A 309 -0.54 54.25 -3.88
CA TYR A 309 0.38 55.38 -3.90
C TYR A 309 -0.09 56.48 -2.93
N LYS A 310 -1.37 56.85 -2.98
CA LYS A 310 -1.94 57.83 -2.04
C LYS A 310 -1.80 57.39 -0.59
N GLU A 311 -2.18 56.14 -0.27
CA GLU A 311 -2.06 55.59 1.10
C GLU A 311 -0.62 55.63 1.66
N LEU A 312 0.41 55.61 0.82
CA LEU A 312 1.81 55.55 1.23
C LEU A 312 2.53 56.91 1.23
N PHE A 313 2.08 57.86 0.42
CA PHE A 313 2.83 59.08 0.10
C PHE A 313 2.02 60.38 0.19
N GLU A 314 0.70 60.31 0.33
CA GLU A 314 -0.19 61.45 0.62
C GLU A 314 -0.76 61.30 2.03
#